data_AF-A0A8D8J767-F1
#
_entry.id   AF-A0A8D8J767-F1
#
_cell.length_a   1.000
_cell.length_b   1.000
_cell.length_c   1.000
_cell.angle_alpha   90.00
_cell.angle_beta   90.00
_cell.angle_gamma   90.00
#
_symmetry.space_group_name_H-M   'P 1'
#
loop_
_entity.id
_entity.type
_entity.pdbx_description
1 polymer ?
#
loop_
_entity_poly.entity_id
_entity_poly.type
_entity_poly.pdbx_seq_one_letter_code
_entity_poly.pdbx_strand_id
1 'polypeptide(L)'
;MDFELLCQNGAREPVDNAENCHLARAPNHAVVARDDKVTCVAEELLKQQAQFGRHVTDCSSSFCMFKSNTKDLLFRDDTQCLARVGKTTYESYLGADYITAVANLRKCSTSKLLEACTFHSAKNPRVETTT
;
A
#
# COMPACT_ATOMS: atom_id res chain seq x y z
N MET A 1 -3.79 -0.12 -29.93
CA MET A 1 -3.65 0.19 -28.48
C MET A 1 -3.46 1.67 -28.47
N ASP A 2 -4.49 2.41 -28.07
CA ASP A 2 -4.63 3.82 -28.45
C ASP A 2 -4.44 4.73 -27.22
N PHE A 3 -3.54 4.32 -26.32
CA PHE A 3 -3.24 5.03 -25.09
C PHE A 3 -1.76 5.40 -25.02
N GLU A 4 -1.48 6.53 -24.39
CA GLU A 4 -0.14 7.05 -24.12
C GLU A 4 -0.08 7.52 -22.66
N LEU A 5 1.13 7.57 -22.11
CA LEU A 5 1.42 8.12 -20.79
C LEU A 5 1.62 9.63 -20.88
N LEU A 6 1.26 10.34 -19.82
CA LEU A 6 1.58 11.75 -19.64
C LEU A 6 2.79 11.87 -18.71
N CYS A 7 3.87 12.44 -19.20
CA CYS A 7 5.10 12.61 -18.44
C CYS A 7 5.10 13.95 -17.71
N GLN A 8 5.85 14.05 -16.61
CA GLN A 8 5.94 15.29 -15.83
C GLN A 8 6.51 16.49 -16.61
N ASN A 9 7.34 16.21 -17.63
CA ASN A 9 7.91 17.23 -18.53
C ASN A 9 6.94 17.67 -19.65
N GLY A 10 5.70 17.18 -19.65
CA GLY A 10 4.68 17.47 -20.67
C GLY A 10 4.76 16.62 -21.93
N ALA A 11 5.75 15.74 -22.07
CA ALA A 11 5.83 14.78 -23.17
C ALA A 11 4.76 13.67 -23.05
N ARG A 12 4.57 12.95 -24.17
CA ARG A 12 3.73 11.75 -24.24
C ARG A 12 4.60 10.58 -24.68
N GLU A 13 4.42 9.44 -24.04
CA GLU A 13 5.23 8.24 -24.27
C GLU A 13 4.34 6.99 -24.38
N PRO A 14 4.79 5.93 -25.08
CA PRO A 14 4.12 4.63 -25.08
C PRO A 14 3.90 4.04 -23.67
N VAL A 15 2.81 3.27 -23.49
CA VAL A 15 2.40 2.71 -22.18
C VAL A 15 3.41 1.75 -21.53
N ASP A 16 4.28 1.14 -22.33
CA ASP A 16 5.37 0.26 -21.89
C ASP A 16 6.59 1.04 -21.35
N ASN A 17 6.69 2.35 -21.59
CA ASN A 17 7.76 3.21 -21.08
C ASN A 17 7.47 3.82 -19.69
N ALA A 18 6.63 3.16 -18.89
CA ALA A 18 6.22 3.65 -17.56
C ALA A 18 7.39 3.79 -16.57
N GLU A 19 8.50 3.09 -16.79
CA GLU A 19 9.71 3.24 -15.98
C GLU A 19 10.31 4.66 -16.09
N ASN A 20 10.31 5.25 -17.30
CA ASN A 20 10.86 6.58 -17.54
C ASN A 20 9.80 7.69 -17.58
N CYS A 21 8.53 7.33 -17.83
CA CYS A 21 7.41 8.26 -17.89
C CYS A 21 6.30 7.86 -16.90
N HIS A 22 6.37 8.39 -15.69
CA HIS A 22 5.36 8.19 -14.64
C HIS A 22 5.17 9.45 -13.79
N LEU A 23 4.05 9.53 -13.06
CA LEU A 23 3.74 10.67 -12.20
C LEU A 23 4.51 10.64 -10.89
N ALA A 24 4.70 9.47 -10.30
CA ALA A 24 5.51 9.26 -9.10
C ALA A 24 5.70 7.75 -8.89
N ARG A 25 6.68 7.39 -8.04
CA ARG A 25 6.78 6.02 -7.53
C ARG A 25 5.87 5.86 -6.31
N ALA A 26 4.95 4.90 -6.37
CA ALA A 26 4.07 4.58 -5.25
C ALA A 26 4.63 3.40 -4.43
N PRO A 27 4.55 3.44 -3.09
CA PRO A 27 4.76 2.26 -2.26
C PRO A 27 3.77 1.17 -2.64
N ASN A 28 4.19 -0.10 -2.57
CA ASN A 28 3.29 -1.23 -2.77
C ASN A 28 2.16 -1.22 -1.72
N HIS A 29 1.04 -1.88 -2.01
CA HIS A 29 0.01 -2.11 -1.00
C HIS A 29 0.55 -2.97 0.14
N ALA A 30 0.06 -2.71 1.36
CA ALA A 30 0.51 -3.40 2.57
C ALA A 30 -0.67 -3.96 3.36
N VAL A 31 -0.43 -5.08 4.04
CA VAL A 31 -1.30 -5.55 5.11
C VAL A 31 -0.95 -4.76 6.38
N VAL A 32 -1.97 -4.26 7.06
CA VAL A 32 -1.83 -3.55 8.34
C VAL A 32 -2.53 -4.31 9.45
N ALA A 33 -1.94 -4.27 10.64
CA ALA A 33 -2.51 -4.87 11.84
C ALA A 33 -2.14 -3.99 13.05
N ARG A 34 -2.82 -4.20 14.17
CA ARG A 34 -2.40 -3.63 15.45
C ARG A 34 -1.09 -4.28 15.92
N ASP A 35 -0.32 -3.54 16.69
CA ASP A 35 0.97 -3.99 17.24
C ASP A 35 0.85 -5.31 18.01
N ASP A 36 -0.22 -5.51 18.77
CA ASP A 36 -0.45 -6.74 19.55
C ASP A 36 -0.83 -7.97 18.71
N LYS A 37 -1.07 -7.80 17.40
CA LYS A 37 -1.48 -8.86 16.48
C LYS A 37 -0.56 -9.03 15.28
N VAL A 38 0.42 -8.15 15.09
CA VAL A 38 1.26 -8.12 13.88
C VAL A 38 1.96 -9.46 13.61
N THR A 39 2.52 -10.10 14.64
CA THR A 39 3.19 -11.41 14.50
C THR A 39 2.20 -12.50 14.09
N CYS A 40 1.05 -12.58 14.77
CA CYS A 40 0.01 -13.56 14.48
C CYS A 40 -0.52 -13.43 13.05
N VAL A 41 -0.83 -12.19 12.62
CA VAL A 41 -1.31 -11.91 11.26
C VAL A 41 -0.24 -12.26 10.21
N ALA A 42 1.01 -11.87 10.44
CA ALA A 42 2.09 -12.15 9.50
C ALA A 42 2.34 -13.66 9.34
N GLU A 43 2.36 -14.42 10.43
CA GLU A 43 2.54 -15.87 10.40
C GLU A 43 1.38 -16.57 9.70
N GLU A 44 0.14 -16.18 10.01
CA GLU A 44 -1.02 -16.78 9.38
C GLU A 44 -1.05 -16.51 7.88
N LEU A 45 -0.80 -15.27 7.45
CA LEU A 45 -0.76 -14.93 6.02
C LEU A 45 0.36 -15.63 5.26
N LEU A 46 1.51 -15.88 5.89
CA LEU A 46 2.58 -16.68 5.29
C LEU A 46 2.16 -18.14 5.11
N LYS A 47 1.42 -18.72 6.06
CA LYS A 47 0.85 -20.08 5.92
C LYS A 47 -0.22 -20.11 4.82
N GLN A 48 -1.13 -19.15 4.82
CA GLN A 48 -2.23 -19.10 3.84
C GLN A 48 -1.70 -18.92 2.41
N GLN A 49 -0.74 -18.02 2.16
CA GLN A 49 -0.17 -17.86 0.83
C GLN A 49 0.65 -19.09 0.37
N ALA A 50 1.19 -19.88 1.31
CA ALA A 50 1.89 -21.12 0.98
C ALA A 50 0.93 -22.22 0.47
N GLN A 51 -0.37 -22.11 0.77
CA GLN A 51 -1.41 -23.02 0.27
C GLN A 51 -2.17 -22.44 -0.92
N PHE A 52 -2.42 -21.13 -0.92
CA PHE A 52 -3.36 -20.47 -1.85
C PHE A 52 -2.73 -19.36 -2.69
N GLY A 53 -1.41 -19.19 -2.63
CA GLY A 53 -0.69 -18.13 -3.33
C GLY A 53 -0.55 -18.36 -4.83
N ARG A 54 0.38 -17.63 -5.45
CA ARG A 54 0.50 -17.58 -6.92
C ARG A 54 0.91 -18.90 -7.60
N HIS A 55 1.45 -19.85 -6.84
CA HIS A 55 1.84 -21.16 -7.35
C HIS A 55 0.65 -22.07 -7.67
N VAL A 56 -0.56 -21.77 -7.17
CA VAL A 56 -1.78 -22.51 -7.50
C VAL A 56 -2.16 -22.25 -8.96
N THR A 57 -2.19 -23.30 -9.78
CA THR A 57 -2.41 -23.21 -11.23
C THR A 57 -3.88 -23.27 -11.63
N ASP A 58 -4.71 -24.01 -10.89
CA ASP A 58 -6.15 -24.14 -11.15
C ASP A 58 -6.98 -23.36 -10.12
N CYS A 59 -7.31 -22.11 -10.47
CA CYS A 59 -8.19 -21.25 -9.68
C CYS A 59 -9.68 -21.42 -10.01
N SER A 60 -10.05 -22.38 -10.88
CA SER A 60 -11.46 -22.64 -11.22
C SER A 60 -12.11 -23.64 -10.26
N SER A 61 -11.32 -24.60 -9.77
CA SER A 61 -11.74 -25.63 -8.81
C SER A 61 -11.25 -25.37 -7.38
N SER A 62 -10.27 -24.47 -7.21
CA SER A 62 -9.63 -24.18 -5.92
C SER A 62 -9.58 -22.67 -5.64
N PHE A 63 -9.49 -22.32 -4.36
CA PHE A 63 -9.32 -20.93 -3.93
C PHE A 63 -7.91 -20.42 -4.27
N CYS A 64 -7.84 -19.21 -4.85
CA CYS A 64 -6.60 -18.49 -5.15
C CYS A 64 -6.61 -17.11 -4.48
N MET A 65 -5.68 -16.90 -3.55
CA MET A 65 -5.63 -15.73 -2.68
C MET A 65 -5.36 -14.42 -3.43
N PHE A 66 -4.65 -14.48 -4.56
CA PHE A 66 -4.28 -13.32 -5.38
C PHE A 66 -5.01 -13.30 -6.73
N LYS A 67 -6.21 -13.87 -6.80
CA LYS A 67 -7.06 -13.82 -7.98
C LYS A 67 -8.50 -13.57 -7.57
N SER A 68 -9.15 -12.59 -8.18
CA SER A 68 -10.54 -12.27 -7.95
C SER A 68 -11.39 -12.49 -9.21
N ASN A 69 -12.70 -12.73 -9.01
CA ASN A 69 -13.67 -12.85 -10.09
C ASN A 69 -14.07 -11.49 -10.68
N THR A 70 -13.86 -10.41 -9.91
CA THR A 70 -14.09 -9.04 -10.36
C THR A 70 -12.76 -8.35 -10.58
N LYS A 71 -12.31 -7.55 -9.60
CA LYS A 71 -11.02 -6.88 -9.63
C LYS A 71 -10.58 -6.56 -8.20
N ASP A 72 -9.34 -6.91 -7.87
CA ASP A 72 -8.62 -6.52 -6.66
C ASP A 72 -9.39 -6.78 -5.33
N LEU A 73 -10.12 -7.91 -5.23
CA LEU A 73 -10.81 -8.30 -3.99
C LEU A 73 -9.80 -8.78 -2.94
N LEU A 74 -9.76 -8.10 -1.79
CA LEU A 74 -8.83 -8.30 -0.66
C LEU A 74 -7.37 -7.94 -1.00
N PHE A 75 -6.83 -8.49 -2.08
CA PHE A 75 -5.50 -8.22 -2.61
C PHE A 75 -5.59 -7.81 -4.08
N ARG A 76 -4.59 -7.10 -4.58
CA ARG A 76 -4.51 -6.84 -6.02
C ARG A 76 -4.33 -8.14 -6.79
N ASP A 77 -4.95 -8.26 -7.96
CA ASP A 77 -4.86 -9.47 -8.79
C ASP A 77 -3.45 -9.71 -9.36
N ASP A 78 -2.61 -8.68 -9.37
CA ASP A 78 -1.20 -8.73 -9.77
C ASP A 78 -0.23 -9.02 -8.61
N THR A 79 -0.74 -9.26 -7.40
CA THR A 79 0.08 -9.61 -6.23
C THR A 79 0.82 -10.92 -6.47
N GLN A 80 2.16 -10.89 -6.35
CA GLN A 80 3.00 -12.07 -6.54
C GLN A 80 3.20 -12.87 -5.24
N CYS A 81 3.38 -12.18 -4.12
CA CYS A 81 3.52 -12.77 -2.80
C CYS A 81 3.27 -11.71 -1.71
N LEU A 82 3.12 -12.15 -0.46
CA LEU A 82 3.24 -11.27 0.70
C LEU A 82 4.64 -11.42 1.31
N ALA A 83 5.42 -10.35 1.28
CA ALA A 83 6.77 -10.31 1.84
C ALA A 83 6.77 -9.76 3.27
N ARG A 84 7.59 -10.35 4.16
CA ARG A 84 7.91 -9.71 5.44
C ARG A 84 8.72 -8.45 5.17
N VAL A 85 8.33 -7.36 5.81
CA VAL A 85 9.02 -6.07 5.69
C VAL A 85 9.62 -5.74 7.05
N GLY A 86 10.91 -5.40 7.09
CA GLY A 86 11.59 -4.97 8.33
C GLY A 86 11.20 -3.55 8.79
N LYS A 87 10.30 -2.89 8.06
CA LYS A 87 9.78 -1.55 8.34
C LYS A 87 8.48 -1.70 9.11
N THR A 88 8.52 -1.38 10.40
CA THR A 88 7.43 -1.67 11.35
C THR A 88 6.46 -0.50 11.56
N THR A 89 6.77 0.69 11.04
CA THR A 89 5.88 1.86 11.13
C THR A 89 5.41 2.29 9.74
N TYR A 90 4.28 3.01 9.67
CA TYR A 90 3.77 3.48 8.38
C TYR A 90 4.72 4.50 7.72
N GLU A 91 5.42 5.34 8.49
CA GLU A 91 6.39 6.29 7.93
C GLU A 91 7.59 5.59 7.31
N SER A 92 8.16 4.61 8.02
CA SER A 92 9.31 3.83 7.51
C SER A 92 8.92 2.97 6.30
N TYR A 93 7.69 2.44 6.29
CA TYR A 93 7.11 1.72 5.16
C TYR A 93 6.97 2.61 3.92
N LEU A 94 6.21 3.70 4.05
CA LEU A 94 5.84 4.57 2.94
C LEU A 94 7.01 5.42 2.42
N GLY A 95 7.96 5.77 3.27
CA GLY A 95 9.10 6.62 2.91
C GLY A 95 8.77 8.13 2.94
N ALA A 96 9.82 8.93 3.06
CA ALA A 96 9.71 10.38 3.30
C ALA A 96 8.98 11.14 2.19
N ASP A 97 9.25 10.81 0.93
CA ASP A 97 8.65 11.50 -0.22
C ASP A 97 7.12 11.31 -0.26
N TYR A 98 6.67 10.08 -0.03
CA TYR A 98 5.24 9.76 -0.02
C TYR A 98 4.54 10.41 1.18
N ILE A 99 5.15 10.37 2.36
CA ILE A 99 4.62 11.05 3.55
C ILE A 99 4.49 12.55 3.31
N THR A 100 5.50 13.19 2.71
CA THR A 100 5.48 14.62 2.39
C THR A 100 4.36 14.95 1.40
N ALA A 101 4.21 14.16 0.33
CA ALA A 101 3.15 14.35 -0.65
C ALA A 101 1.75 14.25 -0.02
N VAL A 102 1.51 13.23 0.81
CA VAL A 102 0.23 13.05 1.51
C VAL A 102 -0.02 14.14 2.54
N ALA A 103 1.02 14.60 3.25
CA ALA A 103 0.92 15.71 4.19
C ALA A 103 0.50 17.03 3.52
N ASN A 104 1.01 17.30 2.31
CA ASN A 104 0.62 18.47 1.52
C ASN A 104 -0.87 18.42 1.11
N LEU A 105 -1.39 17.21 0.85
CA LEU A 105 -2.81 17.00 0.54
C LEU A 105 -3.72 16.98 1.78
N ARG A 106 -3.17 17.00 3.00
CA ARG A 106 -3.94 16.87 4.24
C ARG A 106 -4.99 17.97 4.41
N LYS A 107 -4.69 19.20 4.00
CA LYS A 107 -5.65 20.32 4.04
C LYS A 107 -6.86 20.13 3.12
N CYS A 108 -6.71 19.28 2.10
CA CYS A 108 -7.76 18.92 1.15
C CYS A 108 -8.48 17.62 1.55
N SER A 109 -8.10 16.99 2.67
CA SER A 109 -8.67 15.71 3.09
C SER A 109 -10.09 15.87 3.58
N THR A 110 -10.99 15.00 3.11
CA THR A 110 -12.38 14.89 3.57
C THR A 110 -12.60 13.65 4.45
N SER A 111 -11.52 13.01 4.91
CA SER A 111 -11.59 11.78 5.70
C SER A 111 -11.95 12.07 7.15
N LYS A 112 -13.18 11.71 7.53
CA LYS A 112 -13.65 11.77 8.92
C LYS A 112 -12.84 10.86 9.86
N LEU A 113 -12.31 9.76 9.35
CA LEU A 113 -11.46 8.85 10.14
C LEU A 113 -10.12 9.51 10.46
N LEU A 114 -9.50 10.20 9.50
CA LEU A 114 -8.26 10.92 9.73
C LEU A 114 -8.45 12.04 10.77
N GLU A 115 -9.58 12.75 10.70
CA GLU A 115 -9.96 13.76 11.69
C GLU A 115 -10.07 13.12 13.10
N ALA A 116 -10.84 12.05 13.24
CA ALA A 116 -11.00 11.36 14.52
C ALA A 116 -9.67 10.82 15.09
N CYS A 117 -8.84 10.20 14.27
CA CYS A 117 -7.55 9.64 14.71
C CYS A 117 -6.52 10.72 15.11
N THR A 118 -6.66 11.95 14.63
CA THR A 118 -5.70 13.04 14.91
C THR A 118 -6.22 14.05 15.94
N PHE A 119 -7.45 13.89 16.40
CA PHE A 119 -8.10 14.77 17.37
C PHE A 119 -7.34 14.88 18.71
N HIS A 120 -6.90 13.76 19.27
CA HIS A 120 -6.17 13.75 20.54
C HIS A 120 -4.78 14.38 20.41
N SER A 121 -4.09 14.16 19.30
CA SER A 121 -2.78 14.75 19.02
C SER A 121 -2.84 16.28 18.87
N ALA A 122 -3.96 16.81 18.38
CA ALA A 122 -4.20 18.26 18.32
C ALA A 122 -4.47 18.89 19.68
N LYS A 123 -4.95 18.11 20.66
CA LYS A 123 -5.27 18.57 22.02
C LYS A 123 -4.12 18.47 23.01
N ASN A 124 -3.09 17.68 22.72
CA ASN A 124 -1.91 17.56 23.56
C ASN A 124 -0.66 17.41 22.67
N PRO A 125 -0.12 18.54 22.15
CA PRO A 125 1.14 18.49 21.41
C PRO A 125 2.20 17.88 22.34
N ARG A 126 2.94 16.87 21.86
CA ARG A 126 4.07 16.29 22.62
C ARG A 126 4.93 17.44 23.14
N VAL A 127 4.98 17.60 24.46
CA VAL A 127 6.07 18.31 25.12
C VAL A 127 7.30 17.46 24.83
N GLU A 128 8.13 17.91 23.89
CA GLU A 128 9.46 17.36 23.69
C GLU A 128 10.26 17.65 24.96
N THR A 129 10.29 16.72 25.92
CA THR A 129 11.27 16.74 27.00
C THR A 129 12.62 16.46 26.39
N THR A 130 13.32 17.55 26.05
CA THR A 130 14.75 17.54 25.78
C THR A 130 15.44 17.18 27.09
N THR A 131 16.14 16.05 27.11
CA THR A 131 17.15 15.75 28.13
C THR A 131 18.49 15.69 27.43
#